data_AF-A0ABD2WJK9-F1
#
_entry.id   AF-A0ABD2WJK9-F1
#
_cell.length_a   1.000
_cell.length_b   1.000
_cell.length_c   1.000
_cell.angle_alpha   90.00
_cell.angle_beta   90.00
_cell.angle_gamma   90.00
#
_symmetry.space_group_name_H-M   'P 1'
#
loop_
_entity.id
_entity.type
_entity.pdbx_description
1 polymer ?
#
loop_
_entity_poly.entity_id
_entity_poly.type
_entity_poly.pdbx_seq_one_letter_code
_entity_poly.pdbx_strand_id
1 'polypeptide(L)'
;MEDGRKNNSGQIKVSDENLEAVVRQLQEEPFNSVKNAHAVLHIPGSVKTLRKAMKDRTNMRFRRPATKPRLLAPHYEKRMFYAQTNSDMTEFMWRQTIFMDEKTFSSTKDGRTGVWRPIGSRFDEENCIESTVSGRHSMSFYGWFNGDGNADLIEIDRKLNAKQYVHILDSWFYPRVMELYPDAEEIYIVEDNSPIHTAKDVQFWYQEHPHLILLDHPPRSPDLNPIENMWAQLTRNWVPEDIRTPAAMRNKLRDSWNALLRNPQYFERLTRSMPARLQEVLLRQGAPTHY
;
A
#
# COMPACT_ATOMS: atom_id res chain seq x y z
N MET A 1 -10.89 42.09 54.62
CA MET A 1 -9.93 41.48 53.67
C MET A 1 -10.76 40.81 52.61
N GLU A 2 -11.01 41.48 51.48
CA GLU A 2 -11.73 40.90 50.34
C GLU A 2 -10.78 39.98 49.56
N ASP A 3 -11.15 38.70 49.44
CA ASP A 3 -10.46 37.68 48.66
C ASP A 3 -10.65 37.97 47.16
N GLY A 4 -9.65 38.62 46.56
CA GLY A 4 -9.61 39.02 45.14
C GLY A 4 -9.39 37.87 44.16
N ARG A 5 -10.10 36.74 44.30
CA ARG A 5 -10.11 35.68 43.29
C ARG A 5 -10.96 36.10 42.09
N LYS A 6 -10.32 36.78 41.14
CA LYS A 6 -10.85 36.95 39.78
C LYS A 6 -11.12 35.56 39.18
N ASN A 7 -12.39 35.25 38.96
CA ASN A 7 -12.85 34.13 38.13
C ASN A 7 -12.24 34.27 36.73
N ASN A 8 -11.20 33.48 36.45
CA ASN A 8 -10.56 33.41 35.14
C ASN A 8 -11.28 32.37 34.25
N SER A 9 -12.61 32.44 34.24
CA SER A 9 -13.46 31.59 33.40
C SER A 9 -13.26 31.96 31.93
N GLY A 10 -12.47 31.16 31.22
CA GLY A 10 -12.68 30.90 29.79
C GLY A 10 -12.11 31.91 28.79
N GLN A 11 -11.03 32.63 29.08
CA GLN A 11 -10.40 33.45 28.02
C GLN A 11 -9.74 32.53 26.97
N ILE A 12 -10.35 32.47 25.77
CA ILE A 12 -9.82 31.71 24.65
C ILE A 12 -8.49 32.33 24.23
N LYS A 13 -7.38 31.71 24.64
CA LYS A 13 -6.01 32.21 24.40
C LYS A 13 -5.60 32.31 22.92
N VAL A 14 -6.33 31.62 22.04
CA VAL A 14 -6.14 31.64 20.58
C VAL A 14 -7.50 31.94 19.96
N SER A 15 -7.71 33.15 19.45
CA SER A 15 -8.98 33.53 18.79
C SER A 15 -9.28 32.62 17.60
N ASP A 16 -10.56 32.52 17.22
CA ASP A 16 -10.96 31.77 16.01
C ASP A 16 -10.27 32.34 14.76
N GLU A 17 -10.17 33.67 14.64
CA GLU A 17 -9.50 34.35 13.53
C GLU A 17 -8.02 33.95 13.41
N ASN A 18 -7.30 33.87 14.54
CA ASN A 18 -5.93 33.39 14.57
C ASN A 18 -5.83 31.90 14.19
N LEU A 19 -6.82 31.11 14.60
CA LEU A 19 -6.88 29.68 14.31
C LEU A 19 -7.14 29.44 12.82
N GLU A 20 -8.05 30.20 12.22
CA GLU A 20 -8.36 30.19 10.79
C GLU A 20 -7.15 30.61 9.95
N ALA A 21 -6.42 31.64 10.36
CA ALA A 21 -5.19 32.07 9.70
C ALA A 21 -4.13 30.95 9.67
N VAL A 22 -3.96 30.24 10.80
CA VAL A 22 -3.05 29.08 10.88
C VAL A 22 -3.55 27.93 10.01
N VAL A 23 -4.86 27.65 10.00
CA VAL A 23 -5.44 26.59 9.15
C VAL A 23 -5.20 26.89 7.68
N ARG A 24 -5.47 28.13 7.23
CA ARG A 24 -5.25 28.56 5.85
C ARG A 24 -3.79 28.39 5.44
N GLN A 25 -2.84 28.86 6.26
CA GLN A 25 -1.43 28.70 5.97
C GLN A 25 -1.02 27.23 5.84
N LEU A 26 -1.54 26.35 6.71
CA LEU A 26 -1.23 24.92 6.66
C LEU A 26 -1.98 24.18 5.53
N GLN A 27 -3.02 24.76 4.95
CA GLN A 27 -3.67 24.22 3.74
C GLN A 27 -2.88 24.60 2.48
N GLU A 28 -2.33 25.82 2.44
CA GLU A 28 -1.45 26.29 1.37
C GLU A 28 -0.07 25.60 1.44
N GLU A 29 0.46 25.41 2.64
CA GLU A 29 1.77 24.79 2.90
C GLU A 29 1.65 23.59 3.87
N PRO A 30 1.16 22.43 3.41
CA PRO A 30 0.84 21.29 4.28
C PRO A 30 2.03 20.63 4.97
N PHE A 31 3.25 20.87 4.48
CA PHE A 31 4.49 20.39 5.11
C PHE A 31 5.08 21.39 6.11
N ASN A 32 4.47 22.57 6.25
CA ASN A 32 4.87 23.55 7.24
C ASN A 32 4.47 23.06 8.65
N SER A 33 5.20 23.51 9.67
CA SER A 33 4.94 23.09 11.05
C SER A 33 4.03 24.09 11.77
N VAL A 34 3.17 23.60 12.66
CA VAL A 34 2.38 24.47 13.57
C VAL A 34 3.29 25.41 14.38
N LYS A 35 4.53 25.01 14.66
CA LYS A 35 5.52 25.86 15.34
C LYS A 35 5.94 27.04 14.46
N ASN A 36 6.17 26.80 13.17
CA ASN A 36 6.55 27.85 12.24
C ASN A 36 5.35 28.77 11.92
N ALA A 37 4.16 28.22 11.69
CA ALA A 37 2.94 29.01 11.52
C ALA A 37 2.66 29.91 12.76
N HIS A 38 2.85 29.37 13.98
CA HIS A 38 2.78 30.14 15.22
C HIS A 38 3.72 31.35 15.22
N ALA A 39 4.98 31.15 14.78
CA ALA A 39 5.99 32.19 14.75
C ALA A 39 5.73 33.24 13.67
N VAL A 40 5.41 32.82 12.44
CA VAL A 40 5.19 33.68 11.28
C VAL A 40 3.94 34.54 11.44
N LEU A 41 2.84 33.96 11.93
CA LEU A 41 1.58 34.67 12.13
C LEU A 41 1.51 35.39 13.48
N HIS A 42 2.58 35.36 14.27
CA HIS A 42 2.69 35.99 15.59
C HIS A 42 1.51 35.63 16.53
N ILE A 43 1.12 34.36 16.53
CA ILE A 43 -0.06 33.90 17.26
C ILE A 43 0.16 34.05 18.78
N PRO A 44 -0.74 34.73 19.52
CA PRO A 44 -0.60 34.89 20.96
C PRO A 44 -0.55 33.55 21.72
N GLY A 45 0.25 33.53 22.79
CA GLY A 45 0.39 32.36 23.66
C GLY A 45 1.41 31.33 23.17
N SER A 46 1.35 30.13 23.75
CA SER A 46 2.34 29.08 23.47
C SER A 46 1.95 28.20 22.29
N VAL A 47 2.95 27.62 21.59
CA VAL A 47 2.73 26.58 20.56
C VAL A 47 1.90 25.41 21.11
N LYS A 48 2.03 25.08 22.40
CA LYS A 48 1.23 24.03 23.06
C LYS A 48 -0.26 24.41 23.10
N THR A 49 -0.56 25.67 23.39
CA THR A 49 -1.92 26.21 23.39
C THR A 49 -2.51 26.19 21.99
N LEU A 50 -1.74 26.62 20.97
CA LEU A 50 -2.17 26.56 19.57
C LEU A 50 -2.43 25.11 19.12
N ARG A 51 -1.54 24.16 19.43
CA ARG A 51 -1.74 22.74 19.10
C ARG A 51 -3.02 22.16 19.72
N LYS A 52 -3.33 22.56 20.97
CA LYS A 52 -4.58 22.16 21.63
C LYS A 52 -5.79 22.76 20.92
N ALA A 53 -5.76 24.06 20.60
CA ALA A 53 -6.83 24.71 19.85
C ALA A 53 -7.04 24.08 18.47
N MET A 54 -5.97 23.80 17.72
CA MET A 54 -6.03 23.09 16.43
C MET A 54 -6.70 21.73 16.56
N LYS A 55 -6.35 20.95 17.59
CA LYS A 55 -6.96 19.63 17.83
C LYS A 55 -8.45 19.73 18.19
N ASP A 56 -8.79 20.65 19.08
CA ASP A 56 -10.10 20.69 19.72
C ASP A 56 -11.14 21.47 18.90
N ARG A 57 -10.71 22.44 18.07
CA ARG A 57 -11.59 23.39 17.37
C ARG A 57 -11.46 23.38 15.85
N THR A 58 -10.62 22.51 15.27
CA THR A 58 -10.49 22.36 13.80
C THR A 58 -10.53 20.90 13.38
N ASN A 59 -10.70 20.66 12.08
CA ASN A 59 -10.57 19.34 11.46
C ASN A 59 -9.11 18.94 11.12
N MET A 60 -8.12 19.78 11.44
CA MET A 60 -6.72 19.53 11.11
C MET A 60 -6.09 18.51 12.07
N ARG A 61 -5.36 17.52 11.54
CA ARG A 61 -4.66 16.49 12.32
C ARG A 61 -3.25 16.28 11.78
N PHE A 62 -2.27 16.21 12.66
CA PHE A 62 -0.92 15.81 12.28
C PHE A 62 -0.87 14.30 12.03
N ARG A 63 -0.52 13.92 10.80
CA ARG A 63 -0.40 12.53 10.33
C ARG A 63 0.89 12.40 9.54
N ARG A 64 1.42 11.16 9.45
CA ARG A 64 2.52 10.88 8.54
C ARG A 64 2.01 11.06 7.10
N PRO A 65 2.78 11.71 6.20
CA PRO A 65 2.38 11.84 4.81
C PRO A 65 2.33 10.47 4.13
N ALA A 66 1.37 10.30 3.22
CA ALA A 66 1.34 9.12 2.36
C ALA A 66 2.52 9.18 1.36
N THR A 67 3.12 8.02 1.09
CA THR A 67 4.15 7.88 0.04
C THR A 67 3.51 7.20 -1.16
N LYS A 68 3.51 7.86 -2.32
CA LYS A 68 2.95 7.35 -3.59
C LYS A 68 4.01 7.46 -4.68
N PRO A 69 4.01 6.57 -5.70
CA PRO A 69 4.89 6.72 -6.85
C PRO A 69 4.72 8.07 -7.52
N ARG A 70 5.82 8.67 -7.96
CA ARG A 70 5.76 9.91 -8.75
C ARG A 70 5.13 9.61 -10.11
N LEU A 71 4.06 10.33 -10.46
CA LEU A 71 3.45 10.28 -11.78
C LEU A 71 3.96 11.43 -12.67
N LEU A 72 4.05 11.17 -13.97
CA LEU A 72 4.31 12.14 -15.02
C LEU A 72 3.03 12.28 -15.86
N ALA A 73 2.88 13.36 -16.64
CA ALA A 73 1.66 13.62 -17.42
C ALA A 73 1.15 12.41 -18.22
N PRO A 74 1.98 11.65 -18.96
CA PRO A 74 1.52 10.47 -19.69
C PRO A 74 0.95 9.36 -18.81
N HIS A 75 1.37 9.28 -17.53
CA HIS A 75 0.84 8.27 -16.62
C HIS A 75 -0.60 8.57 -16.21
N TYR A 76 -0.98 9.85 -16.09
CA TYR A 76 -2.36 10.24 -15.76
C TYR A 76 -3.31 9.82 -16.89
N GLU A 77 -2.92 10.09 -18.13
CA GLU A 77 -3.69 9.69 -19.33
C GLU A 77 -3.86 8.17 -19.42
N LYS A 78 -2.77 7.40 -19.24
CA LYS A 78 -2.85 5.93 -19.24
C LYS A 78 -3.73 5.38 -18.13
N ARG A 79 -3.68 5.97 -16.93
CA ARG A 79 -4.55 5.58 -15.81
C ARG A 79 -6.02 5.88 -16.12
N MET A 80 -6.31 7.03 -16.70
CA MET A 80 -7.66 7.39 -17.14
C MET A 80 -8.17 6.43 -18.22
N PHE A 81 -7.35 6.14 -19.23
CA PHE A 81 -7.69 5.21 -20.29
C PHE A 81 -7.98 3.81 -19.73
N TYR A 82 -7.13 3.29 -18.85
CA TYR A 82 -7.37 2.01 -18.18
C TYR A 82 -8.69 2.00 -17.40
N ALA A 83 -9.00 3.07 -16.66
CA ALA A 83 -10.25 3.14 -15.90
C ALA A 83 -11.49 3.26 -16.80
N GLN A 84 -11.37 3.92 -17.95
CA GLN A 84 -12.45 4.02 -18.94
C GLN A 84 -12.68 2.69 -19.66
N THR A 85 -11.63 2.06 -20.17
CA THR A 85 -11.72 0.79 -20.93
C THR A 85 -12.28 -0.35 -20.09
N ASN A 86 -12.04 -0.33 -18.77
CA ASN A 86 -12.48 -1.38 -17.87
C ASN A 86 -13.69 -0.97 -17.00
N SER A 87 -14.39 0.13 -17.32
CA SER A 87 -15.53 0.61 -16.51
C SER A 87 -16.74 -0.33 -16.55
N ASP A 88 -16.89 -1.05 -17.66
CA ASP A 88 -18.04 -1.92 -17.91
C ASP A 88 -17.81 -3.34 -17.37
N MET A 89 -16.61 -3.65 -16.88
CA MET A 89 -16.33 -4.92 -16.22
C MET A 89 -17.16 -5.05 -14.95
N THR A 90 -17.99 -6.10 -14.91
CA THR A 90 -18.89 -6.37 -13.78
C THR A 90 -18.11 -6.85 -12.54
N GLU A 91 -18.74 -6.78 -11.37
CA GLU A 91 -18.15 -7.35 -10.14
C GLU A 91 -17.83 -8.85 -10.30
N PHE A 92 -18.64 -9.59 -11.05
CA PHE A 92 -18.38 -11.00 -11.35
C PHE A 92 -17.12 -11.17 -12.19
N MET A 93 -16.92 -10.36 -13.23
CA MET A 93 -15.71 -10.39 -14.04
C MET A 93 -14.48 -10.05 -13.21
N TRP A 94 -14.55 -9.02 -12.36
CA TRP A 94 -13.46 -8.66 -11.44
C TRP A 94 -13.15 -9.75 -10.42
N ARG A 95 -14.17 -10.46 -9.94
CA ARG A 95 -14.02 -11.59 -9.04
C ARG A 95 -13.27 -12.74 -9.71
N GLN A 96 -13.51 -12.99 -11.00
CA GLN A 96 -12.79 -14.02 -11.77
C GLN A 96 -11.40 -13.56 -12.26
N THR A 97 -11.18 -12.24 -12.38
CA THR A 97 -9.91 -11.65 -12.82
C THR A 97 -8.77 -12.07 -11.89
N ILE A 98 -7.67 -12.49 -12.51
CA ILE A 98 -6.44 -12.88 -11.82
C ILE A 98 -5.55 -11.67 -11.65
N PHE A 99 -5.10 -11.44 -10.42
CA PHE A 99 -4.11 -10.41 -10.09
C PHE A 99 -2.80 -11.09 -9.75
N MET A 100 -1.71 -10.73 -10.43
CA MET A 100 -0.38 -11.31 -10.25
C MET A 100 0.70 -10.24 -10.14
N ASP A 101 1.80 -10.60 -9.47
CA ASP A 101 2.97 -9.73 -9.24
C ASP A 101 4.10 -10.53 -8.55
N GLU A 102 5.31 -9.96 -8.53
CA GLU A 102 6.42 -10.45 -7.73
C GLU A 102 6.70 -9.57 -6.52
N LYS A 103 6.97 -10.22 -5.38
CA LYS A 103 7.40 -9.53 -4.17
C LYS A 103 8.68 -10.10 -3.59
N THR A 104 9.67 -9.23 -3.41
CA THR A 104 10.78 -9.50 -2.49
C THR A 104 10.40 -9.09 -1.08
N PHE A 105 10.25 -10.10 -0.24
CA PHE A 105 10.05 -10.03 1.19
C PHE A 105 11.40 -9.83 1.89
N SER A 106 11.53 -8.91 2.86
CA SER A 106 12.81 -8.63 3.57
C SER A 106 12.65 -8.52 5.09
N SER A 107 13.54 -9.18 5.84
CA SER A 107 13.52 -9.19 7.32
C SER A 107 13.62 -7.82 8.01
N THR A 108 14.14 -6.81 7.30
CA THR A 108 14.34 -5.44 7.83
C THR A 108 13.40 -4.38 7.24
N LYS A 109 13.13 -4.40 5.93
CA LYS A 109 12.35 -3.35 5.25
C LYS A 109 10.87 -3.36 5.65
N ASP A 110 10.33 -4.55 5.82
CA ASP A 110 8.89 -4.77 5.96
C ASP A 110 8.51 -5.08 7.42
N GLY A 111 9.50 -5.37 8.29
CA GLY A 111 9.28 -5.58 9.71
C GLY A 111 9.00 -4.28 10.45
N ARG A 112 8.14 -4.34 11.46
CA ARG A 112 7.72 -3.16 12.25
C ARG A 112 8.08 -3.37 13.72
N THR A 113 9.15 -2.72 14.18
CA THR A 113 9.52 -2.72 15.60
C THR A 113 9.26 -1.34 16.21
N GLY A 114 8.55 -1.33 17.35
CA GLY A 114 8.34 -0.14 18.18
C GLY A 114 8.85 -0.39 19.59
N VAL A 115 9.31 0.67 20.26
CA VAL A 115 9.77 0.61 21.66
C VAL A 115 8.99 1.62 22.48
N TRP A 116 8.42 1.17 23.61
CA TRP A 116 7.85 2.04 24.63
C TRP A 116 8.95 2.34 25.65
N ARG A 117 9.32 3.61 25.82
CA ARG A 117 10.43 4.00 26.70
C ARG A 117 10.25 5.38 27.34
N PRO A 118 10.84 5.63 28.52
CA PRO A 118 10.88 6.95 29.14
C PRO A 118 11.45 8.07 28.26
N ILE A 119 11.15 9.32 28.60
CA ILE A 119 11.75 10.48 27.94
C ILE A 119 13.22 10.56 28.35
N GLY A 120 14.14 10.63 27.38
CA GLY A 120 15.57 10.70 27.62
C GLY A 120 16.29 9.35 27.51
N SER A 121 15.59 8.23 27.66
CA SER A 121 16.16 6.86 27.64
C SER A 121 16.40 6.32 26.22
N ARG A 122 16.58 7.22 25.24
CA ARG A 122 16.63 6.82 23.82
C ARG A 122 17.84 5.94 23.50
N PHE A 123 18.94 6.15 24.21
CA PHE A 123 20.23 5.52 23.95
C PHE A 123 20.57 4.43 24.96
N ASP A 124 19.68 4.17 25.91
CA ASP A 124 19.84 3.08 26.87
C ASP A 124 19.82 1.76 26.09
N GLU A 125 20.67 0.83 26.49
CA GLU A 125 20.95 -0.40 25.74
C GLU A 125 19.68 -1.23 25.55
N GLU A 126 18.84 -1.33 26.59
CA GLU A 126 17.54 -2.01 26.55
C GLU A 126 16.52 -1.37 25.61
N ASN A 127 16.74 -0.11 25.21
CA ASN A 127 15.87 0.67 24.33
C ASN A 127 16.42 0.79 22.90
N CYS A 128 17.55 0.14 22.63
CA CYS A 128 18.25 0.13 21.34
C CYS A 128 18.20 -1.27 20.72
N ILE A 129 18.01 -1.33 19.41
CA ILE A 129 18.18 -2.56 18.65
C ILE A 129 19.57 -2.50 18.04
N GLU A 130 20.40 -3.51 18.29
CA GLU A 130 21.71 -3.62 17.65
C GLU A 130 21.56 -3.68 16.13
N SER A 131 22.23 -2.75 15.43
CA SER A 131 22.27 -2.73 13.97
C SER A 131 23.24 -3.79 13.46
N THR A 132 22.83 -5.05 13.43
CA THR A 132 23.62 -6.11 12.80
C THR A 132 23.39 -6.11 11.29
N VAL A 133 24.42 -5.68 10.54
CA VAL A 133 24.42 -5.67 9.07
C VAL A 133 24.32 -7.10 8.49
N SER A 134 24.63 -8.14 9.28
CA SER A 134 24.75 -9.54 8.82
C SER A 134 23.48 -10.42 8.90
N GLY A 135 22.33 -9.90 9.37
CA GLY A 135 21.08 -10.66 9.52
C GLY A 135 19.98 -10.39 8.48
N ARG A 136 20.29 -9.65 7.41
CA ARG A 136 19.29 -9.31 6.38
C ARG A 136 19.04 -10.50 5.47
N HIS A 137 17.85 -11.08 5.57
CA HIS A 137 17.38 -12.10 4.65
C HIS A 137 16.30 -11.52 3.74
N SER A 138 16.32 -11.95 2.50
CA SER A 138 15.29 -11.60 1.53
C SER A 138 14.95 -12.82 0.70
N MET A 139 13.66 -12.99 0.44
CA MET A 139 13.13 -14.07 -0.37
C MET A 139 12.18 -13.46 -1.37
N SER A 140 12.24 -13.89 -2.63
CA SER A 140 11.38 -13.35 -3.69
C SER A 140 10.34 -14.40 -4.02
N PHE A 141 9.12 -13.93 -4.26
CA PHE A 141 8.00 -14.79 -4.60
C PHE A 141 7.25 -14.20 -5.77
N TYR A 142 6.84 -15.07 -6.69
CA TYR A 142 5.73 -14.80 -7.59
C TYR A 142 4.45 -15.22 -6.89
N GLY A 143 3.37 -14.46 -7.06
CA GLY A 143 2.06 -14.94 -6.63
C GLY A 143 0.97 -14.38 -7.48
N TRP A 144 -0.17 -15.06 -7.39
CA TRP A 144 -1.39 -14.62 -8.03
C TRP A 144 -2.59 -14.99 -7.15
N PHE A 145 -3.69 -14.27 -7.32
CA PHE A 145 -4.97 -14.65 -6.70
C PHE A 145 -6.15 -14.14 -7.52
N ASN A 146 -7.34 -14.66 -7.23
CA ASN A 146 -8.60 -14.06 -7.65
C ASN A 146 -9.64 -14.04 -6.52
N GLY A 147 -10.82 -13.47 -6.80
CA GLY A 147 -11.87 -13.22 -5.83
C GLY A 147 -12.58 -14.48 -5.30
N ASP A 148 -12.40 -15.63 -5.94
CA ASP A 148 -12.91 -16.92 -5.43
C ASP A 148 -12.03 -17.50 -4.31
N GLY A 149 -10.89 -16.86 -4.03
CA GLY A 149 -9.93 -17.34 -3.03
C GLY A 149 -8.95 -18.36 -3.58
N ASN A 150 -8.90 -18.55 -4.89
CA ASN A 150 -7.82 -19.27 -5.55
C ASN A 150 -6.58 -18.39 -5.56
N ALA A 151 -5.44 -18.95 -5.14
CA ALA A 151 -4.18 -18.23 -5.10
C ALA A 151 -3.00 -19.18 -4.98
N ASP A 152 -1.86 -18.80 -5.56
CA ASP A 152 -0.57 -19.47 -5.35
C ASP A 152 0.51 -18.49 -4.91
N LEU A 153 1.50 -19.04 -4.21
CA LEU A 153 2.70 -18.33 -3.78
C LEU A 153 3.94 -19.18 -4.04
N ILE A 154 4.76 -18.72 -4.98
CA ILE A 154 5.84 -19.49 -5.61
C ILE A 154 7.17 -18.83 -5.25
N GLU A 155 8.06 -19.55 -4.57
CA GLU A 155 9.42 -19.04 -4.29
C GLU A 155 10.21 -18.95 -5.59
N ILE A 156 10.77 -17.77 -5.88
CA ILE A 156 11.51 -17.49 -7.11
C ILE A 156 12.89 -16.92 -6.81
N ASP A 157 13.77 -17.02 -7.80
CA ASP A 157 15.04 -16.30 -7.76
C ASP A 157 14.82 -14.79 -7.74
N ARG A 158 15.65 -14.10 -6.95
CA ARG A 158 15.60 -12.62 -6.87
C ARG A 158 15.88 -11.94 -8.21
N LYS A 159 16.66 -12.58 -9.08
CA LYS A 159 16.97 -12.10 -10.44
C LYS A 159 16.16 -12.91 -11.45
N LEU A 160 14.86 -12.65 -11.50
CA LEU A 160 13.99 -13.30 -12.46
C LEU A 160 14.25 -12.74 -13.86
N ASN A 161 14.38 -13.62 -14.85
CA ASN A 161 14.46 -13.25 -16.26
C ASN A 161 13.26 -13.79 -17.04
N ALA A 162 13.07 -13.32 -18.27
CA ALA A 162 11.93 -13.67 -19.10
C ALA A 162 11.73 -15.19 -19.28
N LYS A 163 12.80 -15.97 -19.47
CA LYS A 163 12.69 -17.43 -19.62
C LYS A 163 12.25 -18.12 -18.33
N GLN A 164 12.76 -17.66 -17.19
CA GLN A 164 12.31 -18.16 -15.88
C GLN A 164 10.86 -17.76 -15.61
N TYR A 165 10.44 -16.57 -16.03
CA TYR A 165 9.06 -16.13 -15.93
C TYR A 165 8.12 -17.00 -16.78
N VAL A 166 8.45 -17.21 -18.06
CA VAL A 166 7.72 -18.15 -18.93
C VAL A 166 7.65 -19.55 -18.32
N HIS A 167 8.74 -20.04 -17.71
CA HIS A 167 8.72 -21.32 -17.03
C HIS A 167 7.74 -21.36 -15.84
N ILE A 168 7.64 -20.30 -15.04
CA ILE A 168 6.64 -20.18 -13.97
C ILE A 168 5.23 -20.19 -14.57
N LEU A 169 5.01 -19.43 -15.65
CA LEU A 169 3.73 -19.37 -16.33
C LEU A 169 3.30 -20.75 -16.84
N ASP A 170 4.16 -21.42 -17.58
CA ASP A 170 3.89 -22.71 -18.23
C ASP A 170 3.76 -23.87 -17.23
N SER A 171 4.63 -23.91 -16.23
CA SER A 171 4.71 -25.08 -15.35
C SER A 171 3.76 -25.00 -14.15
N TRP A 172 3.44 -23.79 -13.65
CA TRP A 172 2.74 -23.64 -12.37
C TRP A 172 1.44 -22.82 -12.54
N PHE A 173 1.50 -21.67 -13.20
CA PHE A 173 0.33 -20.79 -13.33
C PHE A 173 -0.74 -21.36 -14.29
N TYR A 174 -0.37 -21.59 -15.54
CA TYR A 174 -1.31 -21.97 -16.59
C TYR A 174 -2.05 -23.29 -16.31
N PRO A 175 -1.37 -24.39 -15.92
CA PRO A 175 -2.06 -25.64 -15.58
C PRO A 175 -3.08 -25.44 -14.46
N ARG A 176 -2.75 -24.62 -13.47
CA ARG A 176 -3.64 -24.34 -12.34
C ARG A 176 -4.85 -23.52 -12.76
N VAL A 177 -4.67 -22.53 -13.62
CA VAL A 177 -5.77 -21.73 -14.17
C VAL A 177 -6.71 -22.58 -15.02
N MET A 178 -6.16 -23.47 -15.87
CA MET A 178 -6.97 -24.39 -16.69
C MET A 178 -7.69 -25.46 -15.86
N GLU A 179 -7.15 -25.87 -14.72
CA GLU A 179 -7.85 -26.74 -13.78
C GLU A 179 -9.09 -26.05 -13.17
N LEU A 180 -8.96 -24.76 -12.85
CA LEU A 180 -10.03 -23.96 -12.24
C LEU A 180 -11.08 -23.51 -13.27
N TYR A 181 -10.64 -23.24 -14.50
CA TYR A 181 -11.43 -22.63 -15.57
C TYR A 181 -11.27 -23.38 -16.91
N PRO A 182 -11.60 -24.68 -16.97
CA PRO A 182 -11.34 -25.50 -18.15
C PRO A 182 -12.14 -25.06 -19.39
N ASP A 183 -13.31 -24.47 -19.17
CA ASP A 183 -14.26 -24.08 -20.23
C ASP A 183 -14.38 -22.55 -20.39
N ALA A 184 -13.51 -21.76 -19.74
CA ALA A 184 -13.58 -20.30 -19.84
C ALA A 184 -13.09 -19.81 -21.20
N GLU A 185 -13.93 -19.05 -21.90
CA GLU A 185 -13.56 -18.42 -23.17
C GLU A 185 -12.53 -17.30 -22.98
N GLU A 186 -12.66 -16.54 -21.88
CA GLU A 186 -11.77 -15.44 -21.52
C GLU A 186 -11.45 -15.45 -20.03
N ILE A 187 -10.17 -15.27 -19.70
CA ILE A 187 -9.66 -15.15 -18.35
C ILE A 187 -8.85 -13.86 -18.26
N TYR A 188 -9.41 -12.85 -17.58
CA TYR A 188 -8.73 -11.56 -17.43
C TYR A 188 -7.57 -11.65 -16.44
N ILE A 189 -6.47 -11.00 -16.79
CA ILE A 189 -5.25 -10.94 -15.98
C ILE A 189 -4.83 -9.48 -15.80
N VAL A 190 -4.41 -9.16 -14.58
CA VAL A 190 -3.72 -7.92 -14.24
C VAL A 190 -2.32 -8.27 -13.76
N GLU A 191 -1.33 -7.88 -14.55
CA GLU A 191 0.10 -7.88 -14.20
C GLU A 191 0.69 -6.48 -14.45
N ASP A 192 1.83 -6.15 -13.84
CA ASP A 192 2.46 -4.85 -14.06
C ASP A 192 3.23 -4.81 -15.39
N ASN A 193 3.59 -3.61 -15.84
CA ASN A 193 4.34 -3.39 -17.07
C ASN A 193 5.87 -3.47 -16.85
N SER A 194 6.35 -4.43 -16.04
CA SER A 194 7.78 -4.59 -15.81
C SER A 194 8.55 -4.98 -17.09
N PRO A 195 9.88 -4.75 -17.16
CA PRO A 195 10.67 -5.16 -18.32
C PRO A 195 10.66 -6.66 -18.60
N ILE A 196 10.39 -7.51 -17.60
CA ILE A 196 10.31 -8.97 -17.82
C ILE A 196 8.98 -9.34 -18.48
N HIS A 197 7.86 -8.73 -18.08
CA HIS A 197 6.53 -9.02 -18.62
C HIS A 197 6.38 -8.54 -20.07
N THR A 198 7.06 -7.45 -20.40
CA THR A 198 7.10 -6.89 -21.77
C THR A 198 8.16 -7.53 -22.67
N ALA A 199 8.90 -8.54 -22.17
CA ALA A 199 9.90 -9.23 -22.96
C ALA A 199 9.25 -10.08 -24.07
N LYS A 200 9.95 -10.23 -25.21
CA LYS A 200 9.43 -10.96 -26.38
C LYS A 200 9.00 -12.38 -26.06
N ASP A 201 9.78 -13.10 -25.26
CA ASP A 201 9.48 -14.49 -24.89
C ASP A 201 8.15 -14.59 -24.10
N VAL A 202 7.87 -13.62 -23.21
CA VAL A 202 6.62 -13.57 -22.44
C VAL A 202 5.44 -13.18 -23.32
N GLN A 203 5.63 -12.18 -24.18
CA GLN A 203 4.59 -11.76 -25.13
C GLN A 203 4.23 -12.88 -26.12
N PHE A 204 5.22 -13.65 -26.58
CA PHE A 204 5.00 -14.83 -27.41
C PHE A 204 4.20 -15.90 -26.65
N TRP A 205 4.55 -16.16 -25.38
CA TRP A 205 3.80 -17.08 -24.55
C TRP A 205 2.32 -16.69 -24.41
N TYR A 206 2.00 -15.41 -24.16
CA TYR A 206 0.59 -14.96 -24.14
C TYR A 206 -0.11 -15.09 -25.50
N GLN A 207 0.60 -14.92 -26.61
CA GLN A 207 0.04 -15.14 -27.95
C GLN A 207 -0.32 -16.61 -28.21
N GLU A 208 0.40 -17.55 -27.61
CA GLU A 208 0.07 -18.98 -27.65
C GLU A 208 -1.13 -19.34 -26.74
N HIS A 209 -1.52 -18.45 -25.83
CA HIS A 209 -2.62 -18.63 -24.87
C HIS A 209 -3.68 -17.52 -24.99
N PRO A 210 -4.36 -17.39 -26.15
CA PRO A 210 -5.18 -16.22 -26.49
C PRO A 210 -6.44 -16.02 -25.63
N HIS A 211 -6.85 -17.02 -24.85
CA HIS A 211 -7.96 -16.91 -23.89
C HIS A 211 -7.53 -16.18 -22.60
N LEU A 212 -6.22 -16.03 -22.35
CA LEU A 212 -5.69 -15.21 -21.27
C LEU A 212 -5.63 -13.74 -21.73
N ILE A 213 -6.54 -12.92 -21.20
CA ILE A 213 -6.71 -11.53 -21.61
C ILE A 213 -5.97 -10.60 -20.65
N LEU A 214 -4.79 -10.12 -21.07
CA LEU A 214 -4.05 -9.09 -20.34
C LEU A 214 -4.77 -7.74 -20.39
N LEU A 215 -5.14 -7.24 -19.22
CA LEU A 215 -5.61 -5.85 -19.09
C LEU A 215 -4.40 -4.92 -19.11
N ASP A 216 -4.44 -3.86 -19.91
CA ASP A 216 -3.31 -2.90 -20.09
C ASP A 216 -3.04 -2.07 -18.83
N HIS A 217 -2.42 -2.70 -17.83
CA HIS A 217 -2.25 -2.13 -16.50
C HIS A 217 -1.37 -0.87 -16.56
N PRO A 218 -1.86 0.28 -16.08
CA PRO A 218 -1.15 1.53 -16.29
C PRO A 218 0.13 1.60 -15.45
N PRO A 219 1.26 2.09 -16.01
CA PRO A 219 2.53 2.15 -15.29
C PRO A 219 2.43 2.89 -13.95
N ARG A 220 3.18 2.43 -12.94
CA ARG A 220 3.25 3.04 -11.60
C ARG A 220 1.90 3.11 -10.87
N SER A 221 1.07 2.09 -11.03
CA SER A 221 -0.28 2.04 -10.48
C SER A 221 -0.51 0.89 -9.50
N PRO A 222 0.32 0.74 -8.44
CA PRO A 222 0.14 -0.34 -7.46
C PRO A 222 -1.23 -0.26 -6.76
N ASP A 223 -1.82 0.92 -6.69
CA ASP A 223 -3.16 1.14 -6.16
C ASP A 223 -4.28 0.53 -7.02
N LEU A 224 -3.98 0.16 -8.26
CA LEU A 224 -4.87 -0.55 -9.19
C LEU A 224 -4.55 -2.05 -9.33
N ASN A 225 -3.58 -2.57 -8.57
CA ASN A 225 -3.31 -3.99 -8.47
C ASN A 225 -3.59 -4.48 -7.02
N PRO A 226 -4.78 -5.05 -6.75
CA PRO A 226 -5.15 -5.62 -5.46
C PRO A 226 -4.14 -6.58 -4.80
N ILE A 227 -3.22 -7.19 -5.55
CA ILE A 227 -2.18 -8.05 -4.97
C ILE A 227 -1.25 -7.29 -4.02
N GLU A 228 -1.10 -5.98 -4.19
CA GLU A 228 -0.36 -5.13 -3.27
C GLU A 228 -1.00 -5.11 -1.86
N ASN A 229 -2.32 -5.27 -1.78
CA ASN A 229 -3.00 -5.41 -0.50
C ASN A 229 -2.76 -6.79 0.13
N MET A 230 -2.74 -7.84 -0.69
CA MET A 230 -2.37 -9.21 -0.25
C MET A 230 -0.95 -9.21 0.32
N TRP A 231 -0.01 -8.62 -0.39
CA TRP A 231 1.36 -8.38 0.05
C TRP A 231 1.44 -7.66 1.39
N ALA A 232 0.72 -6.54 1.54
CA ALA A 232 0.68 -5.81 2.80
C ALA A 232 0.08 -6.63 3.96
N GLN A 233 -0.88 -7.52 3.66
CA GLN A 233 -1.50 -8.40 4.65
C GLN A 233 -0.53 -9.51 5.08
N LEU A 234 0.26 -10.07 4.17
CA LEU A 234 1.29 -11.06 4.51
C LEU A 234 2.40 -10.51 5.40
N THR A 235 2.72 -9.21 5.28
CA THR A 235 3.71 -8.54 6.12
C THR A 235 3.11 -7.83 7.33
N ARG A 236 1.80 -7.93 7.58
CA ARG A 236 1.12 -7.12 8.59
C ARG A 236 1.65 -7.33 10.01
N ASN A 237 1.97 -8.58 10.34
CA ASN A 237 2.49 -9.01 11.64
C ASN A 237 3.96 -9.46 11.54
N TRP A 238 4.73 -8.83 10.66
CA TRP A 238 6.15 -9.09 10.53
C TRP A 238 6.95 -8.43 11.64
N VAL A 239 7.52 -9.28 12.48
CA VAL A 239 8.39 -8.93 13.60
C VAL A 239 9.79 -9.39 13.20
N PRO A 240 10.76 -8.48 12.96
CA PRO A 240 12.13 -8.83 12.55
C PRO A 240 12.79 -9.93 13.39
N GLU A 241 12.49 -9.94 14.69
CA GLU A 241 13.01 -10.89 15.66
C GLU A 241 12.56 -12.34 15.38
N ASP A 242 11.34 -12.53 14.83
CA ASP A 242 10.79 -13.84 14.47
C ASP A 242 11.40 -14.42 13.18
N ILE A 243 12.08 -13.59 12.37
CA ILE A 243 12.47 -13.92 10.98
C ILE A 243 13.97 -13.72 10.74
N ARG A 244 14.78 -13.95 11.78
CA ARG A 244 16.24 -13.79 11.76
C ARG A 244 16.98 -14.83 10.92
N THR A 245 16.30 -15.83 10.36
CA THR A 245 16.89 -16.83 9.46
C THR A 245 16.00 -17.04 8.23
N PRO A 246 16.53 -17.50 7.08
CA PRO A 246 15.73 -17.82 5.91
C PRO A 246 14.63 -18.85 6.20
N ALA A 247 14.93 -19.86 7.02
CA ALA A 247 13.94 -20.88 7.41
C ALA A 247 12.80 -20.29 8.24
N ALA A 248 13.12 -19.44 9.22
CA ALA A 248 12.10 -18.77 10.04
C ALA A 248 11.24 -17.83 9.20
N MET A 249 11.86 -17.09 8.28
CA MET A 249 11.16 -16.23 7.32
C MET A 249 10.21 -17.03 6.41
N ARG A 250 10.66 -18.16 5.87
CA ARG A 250 9.83 -19.06 5.06
C ARG A 250 8.64 -19.61 5.86
N ASN A 251 8.88 -20.05 7.09
CA ASN A 251 7.81 -20.55 7.96
C ASN A 251 6.78 -19.45 8.28
N LYS A 252 7.23 -18.24 8.63
CA LYS A 252 6.34 -17.10 8.91
C LYS A 252 5.49 -16.71 7.70
N LEU A 253 6.10 -16.71 6.51
CA LEU A 253 5.39 -16.48 5.24
C LEU A 253 4.34 -17.57 4.99
N ARG A 254 4.72 -18.84 5.13
CA ARG A 254 3.81 -19.98 4.97
C ARG A 254 2.64 -19.92 5.95
N ASP A 255 2.88 -19.59 7.22
CA ASP A 255 1.83 -19.50 8.23
C ASP A 255 0.86 -18.35 7.92
N SER A 256 1.41 -17.21 7.49
CA SER A 256 0.62 -16.02 7.10
C SER A 256 -0.19 -16.28 5.83
N TRP A 257 0.41 -17.00 4.86
CA TRP A 257 -0.24 -17.44 3.64
C TRP A 257 -1.40 -18.40 3.92
N ASN A 258 -1.15 -19.45 4.71
CA ASN A 258 -2.18 -20.40 5.11
C ASN A 258 -3.31 -19.74 5.90
N ALA A 259 -3.00 -18.75 6.75
CA ALA A 259 -4.01 -17.97 7.45
C ALA A 259 -4.86 -17.13 6.49
N LEU A 260 -4.26 -16.61 5.41
CA LEU A 260 -4.96 -15.85 4.40
C LEU A 260 -5.87 -16.73 3.55
N LEU A 261 -5.39 -17.89 3.11
CA LEU A 261 -6.17 -18.88 2.35
C LEU A 261 -7.41 -19.38 3.10
N ARG A 262 -7.39 -19.40 4.44
CA ARG A 262 -8.55 -19.72 5.27
C ARG A 262 -9.64 -18.62 5.27
N ASN A 263 -9.42 -17.49 4.60
CA ASN A 263 -10.33 -16.36 4.54
C ASN A 263 -10.65 -15.96 3.08
N PRO A 264 -11.44 -16.76 2.35
CA PRO A 264 -11.79 -16.46 0.95
C PRO A 264 -12.48 -15.09 0.79
N GLN A 265 -13.25 -14.64 1.79
CA GLN A 265 -13.90 -13.33 1.78
C GLN A 265 -12.91 -12.15 1.82
N TYR A 266 -11.65 -12.39 2.17
CA TYR A 266 -10.61 -11.38 2.02
C TYR A 266 -10.35 -11.08 0.53
N PHE A 267 -10.14 -12.13 -0.28
CA PHE A 267 -9.87 -12.00 -1.70
C PHE A 267 -11.07 -11.45 -2.49
N GLU A 268 -12.27 -11.91 -2.15
CA GLU A 268 -13.52 -11.38 -2.72
C GLU A 268 -13.64 -9.86 -2.48
N ARG A 269 -13.35 -9.37 -1.26
CA ARG A 269 -13.39 -7.93 -0.96
C ARG A 269 -12.34 -7.14 -1.72
N LEU A 270 -11.15 -7.72 -1.94
CA LEU A 270 -10.10 -7.08 -2.72
C LEU A 270 -10.53 -6.90 -4.17
N THR A 271 -11.05 -7.95 -4.81
CA THR A 271 -11.50 -7.89 -6.21
C THR A 271 -12.75 -7.03 -6.38
N ARG A 272 -13.73 -7.12 -5.47
CA ARG A 272 -14.93 -6.26 -5.45
C ARG A 272 -14.59 -4.77 -5.28
N SER A 273 -13.40 -4.42 -4.81
CA SER A 273 -12.96 -3.02 -4.72
C SER A 273 -12.57 -2.40 -6.06
N MET A 274 -12.41 -3.20 -7.12
CA MET A 274 -11.93 -2.71 -8.42
C MET A 274 -12.82 -1.64 -9.06
N PRO A 275 -14.15 -1.79 -9.16
CA PRO A 275 -15.00 -0.73 -9.70
C PRO A 275 -14.83 0.62 -8.97
N ALA A 276 -14.72 0.60 -7.64
CA ALA A 276 -14.50 1.79 -6.84
C ALA A 276 -13.10 2.41 -7.07
N ARG A 277 -12.05 1.58 -7.24
CA ARG A 277 -10.71 2.05 -7.60
C ARG A 277 -10.72 2.76 -8.96
N LEU A 278 -11.34 2.17 -9.97
CA LEU A 278 -11.44 2.76 -11.30
C LEU A 278 -12.23 4.06 -11.27
N GLN A 279 -13.37 4.08 -10.59
CA GLN A 279 -14.17 5.29 -10.41
C GLN A 279 -13.36 6.41 -9.74
N GLU A 280 -12.56 6.09 -8.72
CA GLU A 280 -11.72 7.08 -8.07
C GLU A 280 -10.61 7.62 -8.98
N VAL A 281 -10.05 6.79 -9.86
CA VAL A 281 -9.11 7.27 -10.90
C VAL A 281 -9.79 8.28 -11.81
N LEU A 282 -11.02 7.99 -12.27
CA LEU A 282 -11.79 8.90 -13.13
C LEU A 282 -12.09 10.22 -12.42
N LEU A 283 -12.60 10.16 -11.19
CA LEU A 283 -12.92 11.33 -10.38
C LEU A 283 -11.68 12.19 -10.09
N ARG A 284 -10.52 11.56 -9.94
CA ARG A 284 -9.23 12.22 -9.68
C ARG A 284 -8.42 12.50 -10.94
N GLN A 285 -9.00 12.36 -12.13
CA GLN A 285 -8.35 12.64 -13.41
C GLN A 285 -6.99 11.92 -13.56
N GLY A 286 -6.91 10.65 -13.17
CA GLY A 286 -5.69 9.84 -13.27
C GLY A 286 -4.78 9.91 -12.05
N ALA A 287 -5.08 10.75 -11.05
CA ALA A 287 -4.23 10.86 -9.86
C ALA A 287 -4.28 9.58 -8.99
N PRO A 288 -3.36 9.44 -8.01
CA PRO A 288 -3.38 8.29 -7.11
C PRO A 288 -4.67 8.21 -6.30
N THR A 289 -5.19 7.00 -6.18
CA THR A 289 -6.37 6.68 -5.37
C THR A 289 -6.02 6.61 -3.88
N HIS A 290 -6.97 6.34 -3.00
CA HIS A 290 -6.66 6.10 -1.58
C HIS A 290 -6.16 4.68 -1.27
N TYR A 291 -6.24 3.77 -2.25
CA TYR A 291 -5.83 2.37 -2.14
C TYR A 291 -4.31 2.18 -2.13
#